data_AF-A0A2T4RXK8-F1
#
_entry.id   AF-A0A2T4RXK8-F1
#
_cell.length_a   1.000
_cell.length_b   1.000
_cell.length_c   1.000
_cell.angle_alpha   90.00
_cell.angle_beta   90.00
_cell.angle_gamma   90.00
#
_symmetry.space_group_name_H-M   'P 1'
#
loop_
_entity.id
_entity.type
_entity.pdbx_description
1 polymer ?
#
loop_
_entity_poly.entity_id
_entity_poly.type
_entity_poly.pdbx_seq_one_letter_code
_entity_poly.pdbx_strand_id
1 'polypeptide(L)' 'MAFRITGGTGLLGRYLTALLEDKAIDYTVLSRRQNTEDAHQVQTDYSEASLEMIFQEDDVIVHLAGNRGPKKNISSYT' A
#
# COMPACT_ATOMS: atom_id res chain seq x y z
N MET A 1 13.92 -6.49 7.27
CA MET A 1 13.51 -5.25 6.57
C MET A 1 12.54 -5.63 5.46
N ALA A 2 11.28 -5.26 5.62
CA ALA A 2 10.21 -5.51 4.64
C ALA A 2 9.47 -4.20 4.34
N PHE A 3 8.93 -4.06 3.13
CA PHE A 3 8.22 -2.85 2.73
C PHE A 3 6.73 -2.95 3.10
N ARG A 4 6.21 -1.99 3.85
CA ARG A 4 4.77 -1.88 4.17
C ARG A 4 4.17 -0.72 3.39
N ILE A 5 3.27 -1.03 2.48
CA ILE A 5 2.83 -0.09 1.44
C ILE A 5 1.37 0.28 1.64
N THR A 6 1.09 1.52 2.02
CA THR A 6 -0.29 2.03 1.99
C THR A 6 -0.63 2.47 0.57
N GLY A 7 -1.86 2.24 0.11
CA GLY A 7 -2.26 2.63 -1.24
C GLY A 7 -1.59 1.82 -2.36
N GLY A 8 -1.02 0.65 -2.02
CA GLY A 8 -0.33 -0.24 -2.96
C GLY A 8 -1.20 -0.74 -4.12
N THR A 9 -2.53 -0.73 -3.97
CA THR A 9 -3.48 -1.09 -5.04
C THR A 9 -3.71 0.02 -6.07
N GLY A 10 -3.23 1.24 -5.80
CA GLY A 10 -3.32 2.40 -6.70
C GLY A 10 -2.26 2.39 -7.81
N LEU A 11 -2.26 3.41 -8.67
CA LEU A 11 -1.38 3.49 -9.84
C LEU A 11 0.10 3.31 -9.48
N LEU A 12 0.66 4.22 -8.68
CA LEU A 12 2.07 4.16 -8.28
C LEU A 12 2.38 2.91 -7.45
N GLY A 13 1.43 2.50 -6.61
CA GLY A 13 1.54 1.31 -5.79
C GLY A 13 1.82 0.04 -6.60
N ARG A 14 1.05 -0.19 -7.68
CA ARG A 14 1.21 -1.37 -8.54
C ARG A 14 2.56 -1.41 -9.26
N TYR A 15 3.06 -0.26 -9.71
CA TYR A 15 4.39 -0.19 -10.33
C TYR A 15 5.51 -0.47 -9.31
N LEU A 16 5.36 0.05 -8.09
CA LEU A 16 6.32 -0.22 -7.02
C LEU A 16 6.33 -1.70 -6.62
N THR A 17 5.16 -2.30 -6.39
CA THR A 17 5.09 -3.72 -6.00
C THR A 17 5.64 -4.64 -7.09
N ALA A 18 5.37 -4.35 -8.37
CA ALA A 18 5.95 -5.09 -9.47
C ALA A 18 7.50 -5.01 -9.50
N LEU A 19 8.07 -3.85 -9.16
CA LEU A 19 9.52 -3.68 -9.06
C LEU A 19 10.11 -4.41 -7.85
N LEU A 20 9.40 -4.43 -6.71
CA LEU A 20 9.84 -5.15 -5.51
C LEU A 20 9.81 -6.67 -5.74
N GLU A 21 8.76 -7.16 -6.43
CA GLU A 21 8.64 -8.55 -6.86
C GLU A 21 9.79 -8.97 -7.78
N ASP A 22 10.08 -8.18 -8.82
CA ASP A 22 11.20 -8.41 -9.76
C ASP A 22 12.56 -8.48 -9.03
N LYS A 23 12.69 -7.73 -7.94
CA LYS A 23 13.90 -7.71 -7.10
C LYS A 23 13.91 -8.78 -6.00
N ALA A 24 12.87 -9.61 -5.90
CA ALA A 24 12.67 -10.56 -4.81
C ALA A 24 12.77 -9.91 -3.42
N ILE A 25 12.25 -8.70 -3.28
CA ILE A 25 12.21 -7.95 -2.01
C ILE A 25 10.85 -8.17 -1.36
N ASP A 26 10.84 -8.51 -0.07
CA ASP A 26 9.61 -8.71 0.70
C ASP A 26 8.82 -7.41 0.88
N TYR A 27 7.51 -7.50 0.63
CA TYR A 27 6.57 -6.40 0.81
C TYR A 27 5.17 -6.88 1.17
N THR A 28 4.41 -5.97 1.77
CA THR A 28 3.00 -6.15 2.07
C THR A 28 2.23 -4.89 1.70
N VAL A 29 1.15 -5.07 0.94
CA VAL A 29 0.19 -4.02 0.60
C VAL A 29 -0.88 -3.94 1.68
N LEU A 30 -1.03 -2.76 2.27
CA LEU A 30 -2.11 -2.45 3.22
C LEU A 30 -3.29 -1.84 2.46
N SER A 31 -4.48 -2.40 2.67
CA SER A 31 -5.70 -1.97 2.00
C SER A 31 -6.93 -2.12 2.89
N ARG A 32 -7.94 -1.26 2.71
CA ARG A 32 -9.23 -1.41 3.40
C ARG A 32 -10.05 -2.58 2.87
N ARG A 33 -9.83 -2.96 1.61
CA ARG A 33 -10.54 -4.06 0.97
C ARG A 33 -9.71 -5.31 1.10
N GLN A 34 -10.35 -6.40 1.50
CA GLN A 34 -9.75 -7.72 1.44
C GLN A 34 -9.62 -8.14 -0.04
N ASN A 35 -8.50 -8.76 -0.37
CA ASN A 35 -8.33 -9.49 -1.62
C ASN A 35 -7.75 -10.86 -1.24
N THR A 36 -8.54 -11.92 -1.37
CA THR A 36 -8.14 -13.27 -0.97
C THR A 36 -7.22 -13.94 -1.99
N GLU A 37 -7.05 -13.35 -3.17
CA GLU A 37 -6.22 -13.89 -4.25
C GLU A 37 -4.78 -13.35 -4.21
N ASP A 38 -4.51 -12.31 -3.43
CA ASP A 38 -3.19 -11.68 -3.32
C ASP A 38 -2.56 -11.96 -1.95
N ALA A 39 -1.57 -12.87 -1.94
CA ALA A 39 -0.86 -13.27 -0.73
C ALA A 39 -0.06 -12.14 -0.08
N HIS A 40 0.24 -11.07 -0.82
CA HIS A 40 0.98 -9.91 -0.32
C HIS A 40 0.04 -8.82 0.23
N GLN A 41 -1.27 -9.03 0.27
CA GLN A 41 -2.23 -8.03 0.73
C GLN A 41 -2.78 -8.34 2.12
N VAL A 42 -2.66 -7.36 3.03
CA VAL A 42 -3.27 -7.39 4.36
C VAL A 42 -4.40 -6.37 4.43
N GLN A 43 -5.54 -6.80 4.96
CA GLN A 43 -6.67 -5.92 5.23
C GLN A 43 -6.41 -5.13 6.52
N THR A 44 -6.67 -3.81 6.48
CA THR A 44 -6.62 -2.94 7.65
C THR A 44 -7.64 -1.81 7.53
N ASP A 45 -8.19 -1.38 8.66
CA ASP A 45 -9.01 -0.16 8.74
C ASP A 45 -8.18 1.12 8.97
N TYR A 46 -6.84 0.97 9.11
CA TYR A 46 -5.88 2.02 9.48
C TYR A 46 -6.09 2.63 10.87
N SER A 47 -6.79 1.94 11.78
CA SER A 47 -6.74 2.29 13.20
C SER A 47 -5.34 2.08 13.77
N GLU A 48 -4.98 2.83 14.81
CA GLU A 48 -3.68 2.69 15.51
C GLU A 48 -3.45 1.25 15.95
N ALA A 49 -4.41 0.64 16.65
CA ALA A 49 -4.34 -0.75 17.07
C ALA A 49 -4.15 -1.73 15.88
N SER A 50 -4.83 -1.50 14.75
CA SER A 50 -4.62 -2.35 13.56
C SER A 50 -3.21 -2.19 13.00
N LEU A 51 -2.66 -0.98 12.97
CA LEU A 51 -1.35 -0.71 12.42
C LEU A 51 -0.23 -1.18 13.34
N GLU A 52 -0.39 -1.08 14.66
CA GLU A 52 0.54 -1.64 15.65
C GLU A 52 0.69 -3.16 15.54
N MET A 53 -0.39 -3.87 15.20
CA MET A 53 -0.32 -5.32 14.95
C MET A 53 0.39 -5.67 13.64
N ILE A 54 0.44 -4.74 12.68
CA ILE A 54 0.98 -4.97 11.33
C ILE A 54 2.45 -4.56 11.25
N PHE A 55 2.79 -3.39 11.76
CA PHE A 55 4.13 -2.83 11.66
C PHE A 55 5.08 -3.47 12.67
N GLN A 56 6.30 -3.71 12.21
CA GLN A 56 7.41 -4.21 13.02
C GLN A 56 8.54 -3.17 13.04
N GLU A 57 9.44 -3.27 14.02
CA GLU A 57 10.50 -2.26 14.28
C GLU A 57 11.41 -1.98 13.07
N ASP A 58 11.68 -2.99 12.23
CA ASP A 58 12.56 -2.91 11.05
C ASP A 58 11.81 -2.74 9.71
N ASP A 59 10.53 -2.40 9.74
CA ASP A 59 9.75 -2.19 8.53
C ASP A 59 10.07 -0.85 7.85
N VAL A 60 10.10 -0.86 6.52
CA VAL A 60 10.14 0.37 5.72
C VAL A 60 8.73 0.72 5.28
N ILE A 61 8.24 1.87 5.71
CA ILE A 61 6.88 2.32 5.36
C ILE A 61 6.92 3.15 4.08
N VAL A 62 6.15 2.74 3.07
CA VAL A 62 5.89 3.54 1.86
C VAL A 62 4.44 3.99 1.88
N HIS A 63 4.22 5.29 2.08
CA HIS A 63 2.89 5.84 2.26
C HIS A 63 2.34 6.47 0.98
N LEU A 64 1.59 5.70 0.18
CA LEU A 64 0.99 6.17 -1.09
C LEU A 64 -0.54 6.35 -1.01
N ALA A 65 -1.17 5.93 0.08
CA ALA A 65 -2.61 6.10 0.27
C ALA A 65 -2.95 7.60 0.29
N GLY A 66 -3.60 8.07 -0.77
CA GLY A 66 -3.98 9.47 -0.92
C GLY A 66 -5.33 9.65 -1.59
N ASN A 67 -5.95 10.80 -1.37
CA ASN A 67 -7.16 11.21 -2.08
C ASN A 67 -6.78 12.33 -3.07
N ARG A 68 -7.26 12.21 -4.32
CA ARG A 68 -7.02 13.21 -5.39
C ARG A 68 -7.86 14.49 -5.21
N GLY A 69 -8.71 14.56 -4.18
CA GLY A 69 -9.65 15.66 -3.98
C GLY A 69 -10.94 15.45 -4.80
N PRO A 70 -11.79 16.49 -4.94
CA PRO A 70 -13.12 16.35 -5.53
C PRO A 70 -13.11 15.96 -7.01
N LYS A 71 -12.01 16.18 -7.73
CA LYS A 71 -11.95 15.92 -9.17
C LYS A 71 -11.27 14.59 -9.45
N LYS A 72 -11.89 13.77 -10.32
CA LYS A 72 -11.43 12.42 -10.66
C LYS A 72 -10.22 12.39 -11.61
N ASN A 73 -10.08 13.38 -12.50
CA ASN A 73 -9.06 13.41 -13.54
C ASN A 73 -7.96 14.42 -13.21
N ILE A 74 -6.69 14.03 -13.34
CA ILE A 74 -5.57 14.93 -13.06
C ILE A 74 -5.56 16.15 -14.00
N SER A 75 -6.03 15.96 -15.24
CA SER A 75 -6.20 17.01 -16.26
C SER A 75 -7.18 18.12 -15.88
N SER A 76 -7.93 17.95 -14.79
CA SER A 76 -8.89 18.95 -14.32
C SER A 76 -8.34 19.88 -13.23
N TYR A 77 -7.06 19.70 -12.88
CA TYR A 77 -6.27 20.59 -12.02
C TYR A 77 -5.23 21.41 -12.80
N THR A 78 -5.16 21.20 -14.12
CA THR A 78 -4.35 21.97 -15.08
C THR A 78 -5.24 23.00 -15.76
#